data_AF-A0A357NG25-F1
#
_entry.id   AF-A0A357NG25-F1
#
_cell.length_a   1.000
_cell.length_b   1.000
_cell.length_c   1.000
_cell.angle_alpha   90.00
_cell.angle_beta   90.00
_cell.angle_gamma   90.00
#
_symmetry.space_group_name_H-M   'P 1'
#
loop_
_entity.id
_entity.type
_entity.pdbx_description
1 polymer ?
#
loop_
_entity_poly.entity_id
_entity_poly.type
_entity_poly.pdbx_seq_one_letter_code
_entity_poly.pdbx_strand_id
1 'polypeptide(L)'
;MRWIISGIVLLGLLLIVIPALMVRGWDFRSSPSRPAKTGDGVMITVYLHDQGKSMDMNLEEYVKGVVAAEMPAEFDLEALKAQAVAGRTYAARHMRMYGGAGSPQHPEADISTDPREGQAWLGEQALKKKWGTLNYHRYWSKISRAVEETGGMVLTYKGEMINALFHSTSGGQTEDPGEIWGQQIPYLKSIPCPWDQKSPRYKGEREFSIGELADLVGPEAGVVTAAQNGSNELVNVVEKTASGRVKKVRIGSKIFEGTAVREKLGLYSTNFTWRLDGDKIIFATTGYGHGVGMSQYGANGMAKEGKGYKEILLYFYQGTELANVYGS
;
A
#
# COMPACT_ATOMS: atom_id res chain seq x y z
N MET A 1 20.28 -57.17 23.43
CA MET A 1 18.86 -57.25 23.85
C MET A 1 18.50 -56.29 24.99
N ARG A 2 19.33 -56.14 26.05
CA ARG A 2 19.05 -55.22 27.18
C ARG A 2 18.93 -53.74 26.78
N TRP A 3 19.75 -53.24 25.86
CA TRP A 3 19.72 -51.84 25.39
C TRP A 3 18.46 -51.48 24.56
N ILE A 4 17.91 -52.43 23.83
CA ILE A 4 16.69 -52.22 23.03
C ILE A 4 15.47 -52.12 23.97
N ILE A 5 15.42 -52.97 25.00
CA ILE A 5 14.37 -52.94 26.02
C ILE A 5 14.45 -51.63 26.83
N SER A 6 15.64 -51.18 27.21
CA SER A 6 15.83 -49.88 27.87
C SER A 6 15.42 -48.70 27.00
N GLY A 7 15.68 -48.73 25.69
CA GLY A 7 15.26 -47.68 24.75
C GLY A 7 13.74 -47.60 24.57
N ILE A 8 13.05 -48.75 24.49
CA ILE A 8 11.58 -48.82 24.35
C ILE A 8 10.88 -48.33 25.64
N VAL A 9 11.42 -48.69 26.82
CA VAL A 9 10.89 -48.22 28.11
C VAL A 9 11.08 -46.71 28.27
N LEU A 10 12.22 -46.16 27.83
CA LEU A 10 12.48 -44.72 27.87
C LEU A 10 11.54 -43.94 26.92
N LEU A 11 11.28 -44.48 25.73
CA LEU A 11 10.37 -43.89 24.75
C LEU A 11 8.91 -43.93 25.24
N GLY A 12 8.49 -45.04 25.87
CA GLY A 12 7.17 -45.16 26.50
C GLY A 12 6.98 -44.20 27.67
N LEU A 13 8.01 -44.01 28.50
CA LEU A 13 7.99 -42.99 29.56
C LEU A 13 7.91 -41.57 28.98
N LEU A 14 8.63 -41.25 27.92
CA LEU A 14 8.54 -39.93 27.25
C LEU A 14 7.14 -39.67 26.66
N LEU A 15 6.53 -40.67 26.02
CA LEU A 15 5.20 -40.57 25.40
C LEU A 15 4.05 -40.48 26.41
N ILE A 16 4.23 -40.91 27.65
CA ILE A 16 3.18 -40.85 28.68
C ILE A 16 3.43 -39.69 29.65
N VAL A 17 4.67 -39.50 30.10
CA VAL A 17 5.01 -38.50 31.12
C VAL A 17 4.98 -37.08 30.54
N ILE A 18 5.42 -36.87 29.30
CA ILE A 18 5.37 -35.52 28.69
C ILE A 18 3.90 -35.07 28.50
N PRO A 19 2.99 -35.87 27.91
CA PRO A 19 1.59 -35.48 27.82
C PRO A 19 0.93 -35.37 29.20
N ALA A 20 1.24 -36.24 30.16
CA ALA A 20 0.69 -36.14 31.51
C ALA A 20 1.15 -34.87 32.25
N LEU A 21 2.40 -34.43 32.05
CA LEU A 21 2.90 -33.15 32.56
C LEU A 21 2.27 -31.96 31.83
N MET A 22 2.03 -32.05 30.52
CA MET A 22 1.30 -31.03 29.76
C MET A 22 -0.16 -30.90 30.22
N VAL A 23 -0.83 -32.00 30.57
CA VAL A 23 -2.21 -32.00 31.09
C VAL A 23 -2.27 -31.53 32.55
N ARG A 24 -1.28 -31.86 33.40
CA ARG A 24 -1.22 -31.39 34.80
C ARG A 24 -0.91 -29.90 34.94
N GLY A 25 -0.25 -29.29 33.94
CA GLY A 25 -0.05 -27.84 33.86
C GLY A 25 -1.19 -27.09 33.18
N TRP A 26 -2.17 -27.80 32.63
CA TRP A 26 -3.34 -27.22 31.97
C TRP A 26 -4.48 -27.14 32.99
N ASP A 27 -4.42 -26.14 33.85
CA ASP A 27 -5.64 -25.64 34.48
C ASP A 27 -6.56 -25.18 33.34
N PHE A 28 -7.61 -25.94 33.05
CA PHE A 28 -8.76 -25.51 32.25
C PHE A 28 -9.57 -24.48 33.05
N ARG A 29 -8.89 -23.41 33.47
CA ARG A 29 -9.54 -22.15 33.79
C ARG A 29 -9.76 -21.51 32.44
N SER A 30 -11.02 -21.27 32.12
CA SER A 30 -11.44 -20.34 31.08
C SER A 30 -10.40 -19.22 31.00
N SER A 31 -9.74 -19.09 29.85
CA SER A 31 -8.88 -17.93 29.57
C SER A 31 -9.67 -16.71 30.05
N PRO A 32 -9.13 -15.90 30.98
CA PRO A 32 -9.79 -14.66 31.34
C PRO A 32 -10.05 -13.95 30.01
N SER A 33 -11.32 -13.61 29.74
CA SER A 33 -11.70 -12.84 28.57
C SER A 33 -10.73 -11.66 28.54
N ARG A 34 -9.92 -11.57 27.48
CA ARG A 34 -9.08 -10.40 27.29
C ARG A 34 -10.02 -9.20 27.43
N PRO A 35 -9.71 -8.21 28.29
CA PRO A 35 -10.54 -7.02 28.35
C PRO A 35 -10.67 -6.51 26.91
N ALA A 36 -11.91 -6.33 26.44
CA ALA A 36 -12.17 -5.88 25.09
C ALA A 36 -11.32 -4.63 24.86
N LYS A 37 -10.40 -4.69 23.89
CA LYS A 37 -9.64 -3.50 23.52
C LYS A 37 -10.65 -2.49 22.99
N THR A 38 -10.45 -1.22 23.30
CA THR A 38 -11.21 -0.12 22.68
C THR A 38 -11.14 -0.29 21.16
N GLY A 39 -12.27 -0.59 20.50
CA GLY A 39 -12.34 -0.86 19.05
C GLY A 39 -12.79 -2.26 18.63
N ASP A 40 -12.87 -3.24 19.54
CA ASP A 40 -13.22 -4.64 19.20
C ASP A 40 -14.62 -4.79 18.54
N GLY A 41 -15.50 -3.80 18.68
CA GLY A 41 -16.85 -3.78 18.08
C GLY A 41 -16.99 -3.00 16.77
N VAL A 42 -15.93 -2.37 16.25
CA VAL A 42 -16.02 -1.57 15.02
C VAL A 42 -15.82 -2.49 13.80
N MET A 43 -16.91 -2.69 13.06
CA MET A 43 -16.96 -3.56 11.89
C MET A 43 -16.94 -2.74 10.60
N ILE A 44 -16.27 -3.25 9.58
CA ILE A 44 -16.25 -2.71 8.22
C ILE A 44 -16.74 -3.76 7.24
N THR A 45 -17.59 -3.37 6.28
CA THR A 45 -18.03 -4.24 5.18
C THR A 45 -17.10 -4.06 3.99
N VAL A 46 -16.40 -5.13 3.60
CA VAL A 46 -15.32 -5.08 2.59
C VAL A 46 -15.67 -5.93 1.37
N TYR A 47 -15.62 -5.34 0.18
CA TYR A 47 -15.72 -6.08 -1.08
C TYR A 47 -14.36 -6.72 -1.46
N LEU A 48 -14.33 -8.05 -1.51
CA LEU A 48 -13.17 -8.85 -1.88
C LEU A 48 -13.15 -9.06 -3.40
N HIS A 49 -12.42 -8.21 -4.13
CA HIS A 49 -12.45 -8.18 -5.61
C HIS A 49 -12.06 -9.52 -6.25
N ASP A 50 -11.05 -10.21 -5.70
CA ASP A 50 -10.61 -11.53 -6.16
C ASP A 50 -11.68 -12.63 -5.96
N GLN A 51 -12.65 -12.42 -5.07
CA GLN A 51 -13.68 -13.40 -4.72
C GLN A 51 -15.08 -12.98 -5.18
N GLY A 52 -15.24 -11.73 -5.66
CA GLY A 52 -16.51 -11.18 -6.11
C GLY A 52 -17.58 -11.09 -5.01
N LYS A 53 -17.21 -10.96 -3.72
CA LYS A 53 -18.16 -10.94 -2.60
C LYS A 53 -17.75 -9.98 -1.49
N SER A 54 -18.75 -9.50 -0.75
CA SER A 54 -18.56 -8.68 0.45
C SER A 54 -18.46 -9.52 1.73
N MET A 55 -17.65 -9.05 2.68
CA MET A 55 -17.47 -9.68 3.99
C MET A 55 -17.31 -8.63 5.08
N ASP A 56 -18.01 -8.82 6.19
CA ASP A 56 -17.82 -8.01 7.39
C ASP A 56 -16.60 -8.50 8.18
N MET A 57 -15.77 -7.57 8.64
CA MET A 57 -14.66 -7.88 9.53
C MET A 57 -14.39 -6.74 10.51
N ASN A 58 -13.70 -7.02 11.61
CA ASN A 58 -13.25 -5.99 12.53
C ASN A 58 -12.27 -5.03 11.81
N LEU A 59 -12.41 -3.73 12.04
CA LEU A 59 -11.61 -2.69 11.39
C LEU A 59 -10.11 -2.89 11.61
N GLU A 60 -9.68 -3.27 12.82
CA GLU A 60 -8.25 -3.47 13.10
C GLU A 60 -7.71 -4.72 12.40
N GLU A 61 -8.50 -5.77 12.26
CA GLU A 61 -8.12 -6.94 11.46
C GLU A 61 -8.04 -6.61 9.96
N TYR A 62 -8.95 -5.77 9.45
CA TYR A 62 -8.85 -5.24 8.10
C TYR A 62 -7.54 -4.44 7.90
N VAL A 63 -7.23 -3.52 8.82
CA VAL A 63 -6.03 -2.68 8.75
C VAL A 63 -4.75 -3.50 8.79
N LYS A 64 -4.68 -4.61 9.55
CA LYS A 64 -3.53 -5.54 9.49
C LYS A 64 -3.32 -6.10 8.09
N GLY A 65 -4.40 -6.50 7.41
CA GLY A 65 -4.36 -6.98 6.02
C GLY A 65 -3.92 -5.89 5.03
N VAL A 66 -4.32 -4.64 5.24
CA VAL A 66 -3.87 -3.49 4.43
C VAL A 66 -2.37 -3.26 4.61
N VAL A 67 -1.88 -3.14 5.85
CA VAL A 67 -0.45 -2.90 6.12
C VAL A 67 0.42 -4.03 5.53
N ALA A 68 -0.04 -5.28 5.64
CA ALA A 68 0.64 -6.46 5.09
C ALA A 68 0.68 -6.51 3.54
N ALA A 69 -0.34 -5.94 2.90
CA ALA A 69 -0.40 -5.82 1.44
C ALA A 69 0.48 -4.68 0.93
N GLU A 70 0.40 -3.53 1.58
CA GLU A 70 0.96 -2.25 1.13
C GLU A 70 2.45 -2.08 1.42
N MET A 71 2.93 -2.54 2.59
CA MET A 71 4.32 -2.32 3.00
C MET A 71 5.11 -3.62 3.17
N PRO A 72 6.43 -3.60 2.84
CA PRO A 72 7.31 -4.69 3.24
C PRO A 72 7.35 -4.83 4.76
N ALA A 73 7.11 -6.03 5.29
CA ALA A 73 7.05 -6.26 6.74
C ALA A 73 8.38 -6.02 7.46
N GLU A 74 9.48 -6.00 6.71
CA GLU A 74 10.82 -5.67 7.17
C GLU A 74 11.00 -4.20 7.51
N PHE A 75 10.13 -3.30 7.01
CA PHE A 75 10.21 -1.87 7.28
C PHE A 75 10.14 -1.55 8.76
N ASP A 76 10.68 -0.40 9.14
CA ASP A 76 10.71 0.02 10.54
C ASP A 76 9.31 0.03 11.16
N LEU A 77 9.23 -0.27 12.46
CA LEU A 77 7.95 -0.33 13.17
C LEU A 77 7.20 1.02 13.11
N GLU A 78 7.91 2.14 13.20
CA GLU A 78 7.27 3.47 13.15
C GLU A 78 6.72 3.78 11.74
N ALA A 79 7.35 3.25 10.70
CA ALA A 79 6.82 3.36 9.34
C ALA A 79 5.55 2.48 9.15
N LEU A 80 5.55 1.26 9.70
CA LEU A 80 4.35 0.40 9.71
C LEU A 80 3.19 1.02 10.51
N LYS A 81 3.49 1.70 11.63
CA LYS A 81 2.51 2.46 12.40
C LYS A 81 1.93 3.63 11.60
N ALA A 82 2.76 4.39 10.90
CA ALA A 82 2.29 5.48 10.05
C ALA A 82 1.33 4.95 8.97
N GLN A 83 1.65 3.83 8.33
CA GLN A 83 0.76 3.18 7.37
C GLN A 83 -0.51 2.62 8.00
N ALA A 84 -0.45 2.07 9.21
CA ALA A 84 -1.65 1.62 9.92
C ALA A 84 -2.64 2.78 10.12
N VAL A 85 -2.16 3.95 10.57
CA VAL A 85 -2.98 5.15 10.74
C VAL A 85 -3.51 5.66 9.38
N ALA A 86 -2.68 5.73 8.35
CA ALA A 86 -3.12 6.19 7.03
C ALA A 86 -4.18 5.25 6.41
N GLY A 87 -3.95 3.94 6.45
CA GLY A 87 -4.90 2.92 5.99
C GLY A 87 -6.20 2.94 6.78
N ARG A 88 -6.13 3.04 8.12
CA ARG A 88 -7.31 3.16 8.98
C ARG A 88 -8.10 4.43 8.68
N THR A 89 -7.43 5.56 8.48
CA THR A 89 -8.08 6.83 8.15
C THR A 89 -8.85 6.72 6.84
N TYR A 90 -8.24 6.12 5.81
CA TYR A 90 -8.91 5.92 4.52
C TYR A 90 -10.13 5.02 4.66
N ALA A 91 -9.98 3.88 5.33
CA ALA A 91 -11.08 2.94 5.56
C ALA A 91 -12.22 3.59 6.35
N ALA A 92 -11.92 4.19 7.50
CA ALA A 92 -12.88 4.85 8.37
C ALA A 92 -13.60 6.01 7.68
N ARG A 93 -12.92 6.77 6.82
CA ARG A 93 -13.54 7.83 6.01
C ARG A 93 -14.62 7.31 5.07
N HIS A 94 -14.49 6.09 4.55
CA HIS A 94 -15.47 5.50 3.64
C HIS A 94 -16.60 4.77 4.37
N MET A 95 -16.39 4.37 5.62
CA MET A 95 -17.37 3.64 6.41
C MET A 95 -18.63 4.46 6.68
N ARG A 96 -19.79 3.86 6.40
CA ARG A 96 -21.10 4.51 6.60
C ARG A 96 -21.37 4.90 8.04
N MET A 97 -20.88 4.12 9.01
CA MET A 97 -21.05 4.44 10.43
C MET A 97 -20.38 5.76 10.85
N TYR A 98 -19.41 6.24 10.08
CA TYR A 98 -18.74 7.53 10.27
C TYR A 98 -19.20 8.59 9.26
N GLY A 99 -20.32 8.36 8.57
CA GLY A 99 -20.88 9.27 7.57
C GLY A 99 -20.24 9.17 6.17
N GLY A 100 -19.42 8.15 5.92
CA GLY A 100 -18.83 7.88 4.61
C GLY A 100 -19.87 7.38 3.58
N ALA A 101 -19.57 7.59 2.30
CA ALA A 101 -20.46 7.19 1.19
C ALA A 101 -20.37 5.68 0.84
N GLY A 102 -19.44 4.95 1.43
CA GLY A 102 -19.10 3.58 1.01
C GLY A 102 -18.35 3.51 -0.33
N SER A 103 -18.25 2.31 -0.88
CA SER A 103 -17.62 2.07 -2.18
C SER A 103 -18.54 2.52 -3.32
N PRO A 104 -18.10 3.39 -4.25
CA PRO A 104 -18.91 3.81 -5.39
C PRO A 104 -19.27 2.66 -6.35
N GLN A 105 -18.33 1.73 -6.57
CA GLN A 105 -18.49 0.59 -7.46
C GLN A 105 -19.24 -0.58 -6.82
N HIS A 106 -19.22 -0.64 -5.48
CA HIS A 106 -19.83 -1.71 -4.68
C HIS A 106 -20.72 -1.10 -3.59
N PRO A 107 -21.94 -0.65 -3.92
CA PRO A 107 -22.82 0.09 -3.01
C PRO A 107 -23.23 -0.68 -1.75
N GLU A 108 -22.99 -1.99 -1.70
CA GLU A 108 -23.19 -2.86 -0.54
C GLU A 108 -22.01 -2.85 0.45
N ALA A 109 -20.83 -2.38 0.04
CA ALA A 109 -19.61 -2.38 0.83
C ALA A 109 -19.19 -0.96 1.23
N ASP A 110 -18.42 -0.85 2.32
CA ASP A 110 -17.76 0.40 2.70
C ASP A 110 -16.52 0.64 1.83
N ILE A 111 -15.79 -0.42 1.45
CA ILE A 111 -14.54 -0.31 0.69
C ILE A 111 -14.33 -1.52 -0.24
N SER A 112 -13.52 -1.34 -1.29
CA SER A 112 -13.05 -2.38 -2.20
C SER A 112 -11.58 -2.73 -1.92
N THR A 113 -11.23 -4.00 -2.08
CA THR A 113 -9.83 -4.47 -2.01
C THR A 113 -9.09 -4.35 -3.35
N ASP A 114 -9.75 -3.86 -4.41
CA ASP A 114 -9.09 -3.52 -5.66
C ASP A 114 -8.25 -2.24 -5.44
N PRO A 115 -6.92 -2.29 -5.61
CA PRO A 115 -6.06 -1.11 -5.41
C PRO A 115 -6.30 0.03 -6.42
N ARG A 116 -7.11 -0.19 -7.47
CA ARG A 116 -7.55 0.85 -8.41
C ARG A 116 -8.71 1.68 -7.86
N GLU A 117 -9.46 1.14 -6.91
CA GLU A 117 -10.67 1.73 -6.33
C GLU A 117 -10.50 2.08 -4.84
N GLY A 118 -9.81 1.21 -4.10
CA GLY A 118 -9.59 1.29 -2.68
C GLY A 118 -8.12 1.11 -2.32
N GLN A 119 -7.84 0.16 -1.43
CA GLN A 119 -6.49 -0.11 -0.93
C GLN A 119 -6.18 -1.59 -1.05
N ALA A 120 -4.91 -1.93 -1.28
CA ALA A 120 -4.51 -3.31 -1.37
C ALA A 120 -4.77 -4.01 -0.02
N TRP A 121 -5.26 -5.24 -0.09
CA TRP A 121 -5.52 -6.06 1.08
C TRP A 121 -5.17 -7.51 0.79
N LEU A 122 -4.54 -8.19 1.75
CA LEU A 122 -4.20 -9.60 1.64
C LEU A 122 -4.70 -10.35 2.86
N GLY A 123 -5.48 -11.41 2.61
CA GLY A 123 -5.89 -12.36 3.64
C GLY A 123 -4.79 -13.33 4.02
N GLU A 124 -4.99 -14.05 5.13
CA GLU A 124 -4.00 -14.97 5.72
C GLU A 124 -3.40 -15.97 4.71
N GLN A 125 -4.22 -16.60 3.87
CA GLN A 125 -3.73 -17.58 2.89
C GLN A 125 -2.73 -16.97 1.90
N ALA A 126 -3.04 -15.75 1.40
CA ALA A 126 -2.17 -15.04 0.49
C ALA A 126 -0.87 -14.59 1.19
N LEU A 127 -0.95 -14.19 2.46
CA LEU A 127 0.22 -13.82 3.26
C LEU A 127 1.13 -15.01 3.56
N LYS A 128 0.57 -16.18 3.90
CA LYS A 128 1.33 -17.43 4.08
C LYS A 128 2.05 -17.83 2.79
N LYS A 129 1.41 -17.66 1.63
CA LYS A 129 2.05 -17.86 0.32
C LYS A 129 3.16 -16.84 0.05
N LYS A 130 2.94 -15.56 0.38
CA LYS A 130 3.87 -14.45 0.14
C LYS A 130 5.16 -14.57 0.98
N TRP A 131 5.04 -14.93 2.25
CA TRP A 131 6.16 -14.91 3.21
C TRP A 131 6.71 -16.30 3.56
N GLY A 132 5.95 -17.35 3.29
CA GLY A 132 6.18 -18.69 3.84
C GLY A 132 5.76 -18.79 5.30
N THR A 133 5.43 -20.00 5.75
CA THR A 133 4.85 -20.25 7.09
C THR A 133 5.70 -19.75 8.24
N LEU A 134 7.04 -19.87 8.14
CA LEU A 134 7.93 -19.47 9.22
C LEU A 134 7.99 -17.95 9.40
N ASN A 135 8.16 -17.21 8.30
CA ASN A 135 8.21 -15.74 8.36
C ASN A 135 6.83 -15.13 8.60
N TYR A 136 5.75 -15.83 8.20
CA TYR A 136 4.37 -15.39 8.42
C TYR A 136 4.13 -15.00 9.88
N HIS A 137 4.46 -15.87 10.83
CA HIS A 137 4.23 -15.58 12.25
C HIS A 137 5.04 -14.37 12.74
N ARG A 138 6.31 -14.24 12.30
CA ARG A 138 7.18 -13.10 12.66
C ARG A 138 6.63 -11.78 12.13
N TYR A 139 6.31 -11.75 10.84
CA TYR A 139 5.84 -10.54 10.16
C TYR A 139 4.43 -10.16 10.59
N TRP A 140 3.54 -11.14 10.72
CA TRP A 140 2.19 -10.92 11.24
C TRP A 140 2.22 -10.38 12.66
N SER A 141 3.09 -10.89 13.53
CA SER A 141 3.25 -10.36 14.90
C SER A 141 3.72 -8.90 14.90
N LYS A 142 4.72 -8.55 14.07
CA LYS A 142 5.22 -7.17 13.97
C LYS A 142 4.16 -6.20 13.42
N ILE A 143 3.43 -6.61 12.39
CA ILE A 143 2.34 -5.81 11.81
C ILE A 143 1.19 -5.66 12.81
N SER A 144 0.78 -6.76 13.45
CA SER A 144 -0.25 -6.73 14.50
C SER A 144 0.13 -5.75 15.60
N ARG A 145 1.39 -5.77 16.04
CA ARG A 145 1.90 -4.80 17.02
C ARG A 145 1.79 -3.35 16.53
N ALA A 146 2.16 -3.06 15.29
CA ALA A 146 2.06 -1.70 14.73
C ALA A 146 0.61 -1.20 14.70
N VAL A 147 -0.32 -2.06 14.28
CA VAL A 147 -1.75 -1.77 14.22
C VAL A 147 -2.33 -1.59 15.62
N GLU A 148 -2.02 -2.49 16.56
CA GLU A 148 -2.50 -2.44 17.94
C GLU A 148 -1.96 -1.23 18.71
N GLU A 149 -0.69 -0.85 18.55
CA GLU A 149 -0.10 0.34 19.19
C GLU A 149 -0.63 1.66 18.59
N THR A 150 -1.37 1.60 17.48
CA THR A 150 -2.05 2.74 16.85
C THR A 150 -3.57 2.55 16.78
N GLY A 151 -4.12 1.64 17.59
CA GLY A 151 -5.54 1.27 17.55
C GLY A 151 -6.44 2.51 17.64
N GLY A 152 -7.38 2.62 16.70
CA GLY A 152 -8.31 3.74 16.60
C GLY A 152 -7.72 5.08 16.15
N MET A 153 -6.39 5.22 16.02
CA MET A 153 -5.78 6.47 15.56
C MET A 153 -6.06 6.71 14.08
N VAL A 154 -6.56 7.90 13.76
CA VAL A 154 -6.86 8.41 12.41
C VAL A 154 -6.34 9.84 12.25
N LEU A 155 -6.23 10.31 11.00
CA LEU A 155 -5.84 11.68 10.67
C LEU A 155 -7.07 12.54 10.31
N THR A 156 -7.14 13.73 10.88
CA THR A 156 -8.20 14.69 10.61
C THR A 156 -7.65 16.05 10.18
N TYR A 157 -8.46 16.81 9.44
CA TYR A 157 -8.21 18.21 9.11
C TYR A 157 -9.51 18.97 9.35
N LYS A 158 -9.47 19.99 10.22
CA LYS A 158 -10.67 20.73 10.66
C LYS A 158 -11.80 19.80 11.18
N GLY A 159 -11.42 18.77 11.93
CA GLY A 159 -12.36 17.82 12.53
C GLY A 159 -12.88 16.71 11.60
N GLU A 160 -12.60 16.77 10.30
CA GLU A 160 -13.00 15.74 9.34
C GLU A 160 -11.84 14.79 9.01
N MET A 161 -12.10 13.48 8.90
CA MET A 161 -11.08 12.51 8.48
C MET A 161 -10.57 12.84 7.07
N ILE A 162 -9.25 12.88 6.90
CA ILE A 162 -8.65 13.23 5.61
C ILE A 162 -8.75 12.09 4.60
N ASN A 163 -8.56 12.40 3.31
CA ASN A 163 -8.19 11.36 2.34
C ASN A 163 -6.69 11.06 2.47
N ALA A 164 -6.33 10.07 3.30
CA ALA A 164 -4.95 9.72 3.64
C ALA A 164 -4.26 8.91 2.53
N LEU A 165 -4.08 9.54 1.37
CA LEU A 165 -3.43 8.92 0.21
C LEU A 165 -1.96 8.58 0.49
N PHE A 166 -1.48 7.47 -0.04
CA PHE A 166 -0.09 7.04 0.08
C PHE A 166 0.37 6.29 -1.17
N HIS A 167 1.67 6.20 -1.37
CA HIS A 167 2.28 5.54 -2.53
C HIS A 167 3.63 4.94 -2.16
N SER A 168 4.19 4.10 -3.03
CA SER A 168 5.42 3.38 -2.72
C SER A 168 6.65 4.28 -2.65
N THR A 169 6.94 5.03 -3.72
CA THR A 169 8.16 5.84 -3.82
C THR A 169 7.85 7.10 -4.64
N SER A 170 8.08 8.28 -4.08
CA SER A 170 7.73 9.56 -4.70
C SER A 170 8.60 9.90 -5.91
N GLY A 171 9.88 9.50 -5.89
CA GLY A 171 10.85 9.89 -6.92
C GLY A 171 11.60 11.18 -6.60
N GLY A 172 11.67 11.55 -5.31
CA GLY A 172 12.46 12.67 -4.79
C GLY A 172 11.61 13.78 -4.15
N GLN A 173 10.34 13.87 -4.53
CA GLN A 173 9.34 14.74 -3.92
C GLN A 173 7.93 14.21 -4.18
N THR A 174 7.00 14.48 -3.26
CA THR A 174 5.58 14.17 -3.43
C THR A 174 4.92 15.15 -4.41
N GLU A 175 3.69 14.86 -4.79
CA GLU A 175 2.93 15.61 -5.78
C GLU A 175 1.78 16.39 -5.13
N ASP A 176 1.49 17.56 -5.69
CA ASP A 176 0.30 18.34 -5.34
C ASP A 176 -0.91 17.78 -6.12
N PRO A 177 -1.98 17.32 -5.46
CA PRO A 177 -3.17 16.82 -6.15
C PRO A 177 -3.86 17.90 -7.00
N GLY A 178 -3.68 19.20 -6.71
CA GLY A 178 -4.20 20.29 -7.54
C GLY A 178 -3.59 20.29 -8.94
N GLU A 179 -2.34 19.87 -9.06
CA GLU A 179 -1.66 19.74 -10.36
C GLU A 179 -2.18 18.54 -11.17
N ILE A 180 -2.62 17.45 -10.52
CA ILE A 180 -3.09 16.25 -11.23
C ILE A 180 -4.61 16.25 -11.44
N TRP A 181 -5.36 16.64 -10.41
CA TRP A 181 -6.82 16.49 -10.33
C TRP A 181 -7.57 17.83 -10.36
N GLY A 182 -6.85 18.97 -10.44
CA GLY A 182 -7.45 20.30 -10.50
C GLY A 182 -8.07 20.80 -9.19
N GLN A 183 -7.93 20.04 -8.10
CA GLN A 183 -8.45 20.39 -6.78
C GLN A 183 -7.32 20.51 -5.76
N GLN A 184 -7.14 21.70 -5.18
CA GLN A 184 -6.22 21.90 -4.08
C GLN A 184 -6.75 21.21 -2.82
N ILE A 185 -5.91 20.40 -2.19
CA ILE A 185 -6.21 19.72 -0.93
C ILE A 185 -5.20 20.23 0.11
N PRO A 186 -5.61 21.05 1.11
CA PRO A 186 -4.68 21.81 1.94
C PRO A 186 -3.62 20.99 2.68
N TYR A 187 -3.94 19.74 3.03
CA TYR A 187 -3.06 18.83 3.75
C TYR A 187 -2.21 17.93 2.84
N LEU A 188 -2.43 17.95 1.53
CA LEU A 188 -1.63 17.20 0.54
C LEU A 188 -0.86 18.19 -0.31
N LYS A 189 0.40 18.42 0.04
CA LYS A 189 1.30 19.32 -0.70
C LYS A 189 2.47 18.55 -1.31
N SER A 190 3.05 19.13 -2.35
CA SER A 190 4.36 18.70 -2.84
C SER A 190 5.44 19.06 -1.81
N ILE A 191 6.11 18.04 -1.27
CA ILE A 191 7.21 18.18 -0.31
C ILE A 191 8.39 17.32 -0.75
N PRO A 192 9.64 17.71 -0.42
CA PRO A 192 10.81 16.87 -0.66
C PRO A 192 10.67 15.50 0.01
N CYS A 193 11.26 14.47 -0.58
CA CYS A 193 11.34 13.14 0.00
C CYS A 193 12.70 12.50 -0.33
N PRO A 194 13.80 12.99 0.28
CA PRO A 194 15.15 12.57 -0.09
C PRO A 194 15.44 11.09 0.20
N TRP A 195 14.73 10.48 1.17
CA TRP A 195 14.95 9.10 1.57
C TRP A 195 14.58 8.06 0.51
N ASP A 196 13.71 8.44 -0.43
CA ASP A 196 13.20 7.56 -1.48
C ASP A 196 14.28 7.05 -2.42
N GLN A 197 15.43 7.73 -2.51
CA GLN A 197 16.57 7.31 -3.33
C GLN A 197 17.09 5.92 -2.95
N LYS A 198 16.84 5.47 -1.71
CA LYS A 198 17.21 4.13 -1.24
C LYS A 198 16.20 3.03 -1.63
N SER A 199 15.09 3.40 -2.27
CA SER A 199 14.08 2.45 -2.72
C SER A 199 14.60 1.62 -3.91
N PRO A 200 14.44 0.29 -3.91
CA PRO A 200 14.70 -0.54 -5.09
C PRO A 200 13.72 -0.25 -6.24
N ARG A 201 12.65 0.52 -5.97
CA ARG A 201 11.68 1.01 -6.97
C ARG A 201 11.87 2.48 -7.31
N TYR A 202 13.01 3.08 -6.93
CA TYR A 202 13.29 4.48 -7.23
C TYR A 202 13.48 4.74 -8.73
N LYS A 203 14.07 3.79 -9.45
CA LYS A 203 14.17 3.79 -10.91
C LYS A 203 13.53 2.53 -11.47
N GLY A 204 12.98 2.64 -12.66
CA GLY A 204 12.47 1.49 -13.42
C GLY A 204 12.46 1.78 -14.90
N GLU A 205 12.61 0.75 -15.72
CA GLU A 205 12.56 0.87 -17.17
C GLU A 205 11.55 -0.12 -17.74
N ARG A 206 10.92 0.29 -18.85
CA ARG A 206 10.07 -0.57 -19.68
C ARG A 206 10.41 -0.33 -21.13
N GLU A 207 10.58 -1.41 -21.87
CA GLU A 207 10.92 -1.41 -23.28
C GLU A 207 9.73 -1.92 -24.09
N PHE A 208 9.53 -1.31 -25.25
CA PHE A 208 8.51 -1.71 -26.22
C PHE A 208 9.11 -1.63 -27.62
N SER A 209 8.73 -2.54 -28.49
CA SER A 209 8.82 -2.30 -29.93
C SER A 209 7.85 -1.17 -30.34
N ILE A 210 8.09 -0.55 -31.49
CA ILE A 210 7.18 0.46 -32.04
C ILE A 210 5.77 -0.11 -32.28
N GLY A 211 5.67 -1.38 -32.69
CA GLY A 211 4.40 -2.08 -32.86
C GLY A 211 3.63 -2.23 -31.55
N GLU A 212 4.29 -2.73 -30.50
CA GLU A 212 3.67 -2.86 -29.17
C GLU A 212 3.21 -1.50 -28.62
N LEU A 213 4.01 -0.44 -28.81
CA LEU A 213 3.58 0.89 -28.41
C LEU A 213 2.31 1.30 -29.16
N ALA A 214 2.25 1.10 -30.48
CA ALA A 214 1.09 1.42 -31.31
C ALA A 214 -0.17 0.66 -30.83
N ASP A 215 -0.03 -0.62 -30.51
CA ASP A 215 -1.14 -1.46 -30.03
C ASP A 215 -1.66 -0.99 -28.67
N LEU A 216 -0.77 -0.58 -27.75
CA LEU A 216 -1.14 -0.13 -26.40
C LEU A 216 -1.83 1.25 -26.41
N VAL A 217 -1.37 2.18 -27.25
CA VAL A 217 -1.93 3.54 -27.30
C VAL A 217 -3.10 3.70 -28.26
N GLY A 218 -3.25 2.77 -29.20
CA GLY A 218 -4.33 2.72 -30.19
C GLY A 218 -3.88 3.16 -31.60
N PRO A 219 -4.45 2.56 -32.66
CA PRO A 219 -4.04 2.83 -34.05
C PRO A 219 -4.21 4.29 -34.46
N GLU A 220 -5.17 5.01 -33.87
CA GLU A 220 -5.46 6.40 -34.18
C GLU A 220 -4.36 7.38 -33.72
N ALA A 221 -3.43 6.93 -32.88
CA ALA A 221 -2.22 7.69 -32.55
C ALA A 221 -1.22 7.74 -33.70
N GLY A 222 -1.31 6.84 -34.70
CA GLY A 222 -0.42 6.86 -35.87
C GLY A 222 1.06 6.66 -35.53
N VAL A 223 1.36 5.89 -34.47
CA VAL A 223 2.72 5.70 -33.92
C VAL A 223 3.70 5.17 -34.96
N VAL A 224 3.29 4.22 -35.79
CA VAL A 224 4.16 3.62 -36.83
C VAL A 224 4.59 4.68 -37.86
N THR A 225 3.66 5.51 -38.32
CA THR A 225 3.96 6.62 -39.24
C THR A 225 4.86 7.65 -38.56
N ALA A 226 4.57 8.01 -37.31
CA ALA A 226 5.38 8.94 -36.56
C ALA A 226 6.83 8.45 -36.36
N ALA A 227 7.02 7.15 -36.10
CA ALA A 227 8.34 6.55 -35.97
C ALA A 227 9.17 6.64 -37.27
N GLN A 228 8.52 6.58 -38.44
CA GLN A 228 9.18 6.74 -39.74
C GLN A 228 9.60 8.20 -40.03
N ASN A 229 8.84 9.17 -39.51
CA ASN A 229 9.11 10.60 -39.70
C ASN A 229 10.17 11.17 -38.75
N GLY A 230 10.48 10.46 -37.66
CA GLY A 230 11.55 10.81 -36.73
C GLY A 230 11.14 10.84 -35.26
N SER A 231 12.13 10.87 -34.37
CA SER A 231 11.94 10.70 -32.93
C SER A 231 11.04 11.77 -32.28
N ASN A 232 11.15 13.03 -32.69
CA ASN A 232 10.35 14.12 -32.10
C ASN A 232 8.85 14.01 -32.40
N GLU A 233 8.47 13.34 -33.47
CA GLU A 233 7.06 13.08 -33.80
C GLU A 233 6.51 11.86 -33.04
N LEU A 234 7.40 10.97 -32.59
CA LEU A 234 7.01 9.73 -31.92
C LEU A 234 6.48 9.97 -30.50
N VAL A 235 7.24 10.66 -29.64
CA VAL A 235 6.81 11.03 -28.29
C VAL A 235 7.30 12.43 -27.95
N ASN A 236 6.38 13.31 -27.52
CA ASN A 236 6.72 14.65 -27.07
C ASN A 236 5.99 14.99 -25.76
N VAL A 237 6.74 15.26 -24.69
CA VAL A 237 6.14 15.69 -23.42
C VAL A 237 5.62 17.12 -23.58
N VAL A 238 4.32 17.30 -23.40
CA VAL A 238 3.62 18.57 -23.60
C VAL A 238 3.60 19.40 -22.31
N GLU A 239 3.37 18.75 -21.18
CA GLU A 239 3.20 19.42 -19.89
C GLU A 239 3.73 18.54 -18.76
N LYS A 240 4.39 19.15 -17.77
CA LYS A 240 4.83 18.51 -16.53
C LYS A 240 4.30 19.28 -15.32
N THR A 241 4.09 18.58 -14.22
CA THR A 241 3.86 19.20 -12.90
C THR A 241 5.14 19.87 -12.41
N ALA A 242 5.03 20.70 -11.38
CA ALA A 242 6.19 21.25 -10.68
C ALA A 242 7.12 20.16 -10.10
N SER A 243 6.62 18.94 -9.87
CA SER A 243 7.42 17.80 -9.42
C SER A 243 8.16 17.05 -10.53
N GLY A 244 7.95 17.44 -11.78
CA GLY A 244 8.54 16.80 -12.96
C GLY A 244 7.76 15.60 -13.47
N ARG A 245 6.62 15.25 -12.86
CA ARG A 245 5.69 14.23 -13.40
C ARG A 245 5.05 14.72 -14.69
N VAL A 246 4.94 13.85 -15.68
CA VAL A 246 4.28 14.14 -16.95
C VAL A 246 2.77 14.27 -16.72
N LYS A 247 2.21 15.44 -17.03
CA LYS A 247 0.76 15.70 -17.04
C LYS A 247 0.17 15.32 -18.39
N LYS A 248 0.77 15.81 -19.48
CA LYS A 248 0.35 15.53 -20.85
C LYS A 248 1.52 15.15 -21.73
N VAL A 249 1.32 14.14 -22.56
CA VAL A 249 2.30 13.68 -23.53
C VAL A 249 1.63 13.41 -24.85
N ARG A 250 2.25 13.87 -25.94
CA ARG A 250 1.86 13.50 -27.28
C ARG A 250 2.58 12.21 -27.65
N ILE A 251 1.84 11.20 -28.13
CA ILE A 251 2.39 9.98 -28.71
C ILE A 251 1.81 9.86 -30.12
N GLY A 252 2.67 9.95 -31.13
CA GLY A 252 2.28 10.19 -32.52
C GLY A 252 1.45 11.47 -32.66
N SER A 253 0.24 11.36 -33.21
CA SER A 253 -0.66 12.51 -33.42
C SER A 253 -1.54 12.84 -32.21
N LYS A 254 -1.64 11.94 -31.22
CA LYS A 254 -2.59 12.07 -30.10
C LYS A 254 -1.93 12.55 -28.81
N ILE A 255 -2.67 13.37 -28.06
CA ILE A 255 -2.29 13.79 -26.71
C ILE A 255 -3.00 12.89 -25.70
N PHE A 256 -2.23 12.39 -24.74
CA PHE A 256 -2.69 11.56 -23.63
C PHE A 256 -2.37 12.23 -22.30
N GLU A 257 -3.23 11.99 -21.31
CA GLU A 257 -2.89 12.24 -19.92
C GLU A 257 -1.76 11.28 -19.48
N GLY A 258 -0.81 11.77 -18.68
CA GLY A 258 0.33 10.98 -18.23
C GLY A 258 -0.08 9.77 -17.41
N THR A 259 -1.19 9.86 -16.66
CA THR A 259 -1.79 8.75 -15.92
C THR A 259 -2.30 7.65 -16.85
N ALA A 260 -2.94 8.01 -17.97
CA ALA A 260 -3.41 7.06 -18.98
C ALA A 260 -2.24 6.34 -19.65
N VAL A 261 -1.14 7.04 -19.95
CA VAL A 261 0.08 6.42 -20.49
C VAL A 261 0.71 5.50 -19.46
N ARG A 262 0.82 5.92 -18.20
CA ARG A 262 1.34 5.07 -17.11
C ARG A 262 0.56 3.76 -17.01
N GLU A 263 -0.76 3.82 -17.07
CA GLU A 263 -1.63 2.64 -17.00
C GLU A 263 -1.44 1.73 -18.23
N LYS A 264 -1.59 2.28 -19.44
CA LYS A 264 -1.47 1.53 -20.70
C LYS A 264 -0.13 0.82 -20.84
N LEU A 265 0.96 1.49 -20.48
CA LEU A 265 2.32 0.95 -20.61
C LEU A 265 2.78 0.23 -19.33
N GLY A 266 1.96 0.22 -18.27
CA GLY A 266 2.32 -0.36 -16.97
C GLY A 266 3.57 0.27 -16.35
N LEU A 267 3.78 1.56 -16.55
CA LEU A 267 4.91 2.31 -16.00
C LEU A 267 4.79 2.45 -14.48
N TYR A 268 5.92 2.58 -13.80
CA TYR A 268 5.95 2.72 -12.35
C TYR A 268 5.32 4.04 -11.87
N SER A 269 5.61 5.14 -12.56
CA SER A 269 5.09 6.47 -12.23
C SER A 269 4.84 7.27 -13.52
N THR A 270 4.25 8.45 -13.36
CA THR A 270 4.15 9.46 -14.42
C THR A 270 5.41 10.32 -14.54
N ASN A 271 6.41 10.16 -13.65
CA ASN A 271 7.70 10.82 -13.78
C ASN A 271 8.59 9.95 -14.66
N PHE A 272 8.43 10.09 -15.98
CA PHE A 272 9.20 9.34 -16.95
C PHE A 272 9.85 10.21 -18.02
N THR A 273 10.95 9.68 -18.54
CA THR A 273 11.63 10.09 -19.77
C THR A 273 11.59 8.93 -20.75
N TRP A 274 11.88 9.20 -22.01
CA TRP A 274 11.92 8.16 -23.03
C TRP A 274 13.14 8.33 -23.94
N ARG A 275 13.57 7.24 -24.58
CA ARG A 275 14.63 7.23 -25.58
C ARG A 275 14.40 6.10 -26.59
N LEU A 276 14.98 6.23 -27.78
CA LEU A 276 15.07 5.12 -28.74
C LEU A 276 16.35 4.31 -28.50
N ASP A 277 16.25 3.02 -28.77
CA ASP A 277 17.36 2.06 -28.72
C ASP A 277 17.18 1.04 -29.85
N GLY A 278 17.79 1.32 -31.01
CA GLY A 278 17.52 0.57 -32.23
C GLY A 278 16.06 0.70 -32.66
N ASP A 279 15.36 -0.44 -32.73
CA ASP A 279 13.94 -0.56 -33.07
C ASP A 279 12.99 -0.49 -31.86
N LYS A 280 13.55 -0.26 -30.67
CA LYS A 280 12.80 -0.16 -29.42
C LYS A 280 12.67 1.28 -28.93
N ILE A 281 11.61 1.51 -28.17
CA ILE A 281 11.43 2.67 -27.32
C ILE A 281 11.49 2.27 -25.85
N ILE A 282 12.29 2.99 -25.08
CA ILE A 282 12.54 2.71 -23.66
C ILE A 282 12.01 3.87 -22.83
N PHE A 283 11.09 3.58 -21.93
CA PHE A 283 10.55 4.51 -20.94
C PHE A 283 11.27 4.28 -19.60
N ALA A 284 12.03 5.28 -19.16
CA ALA A 284 12.69 5.30 -17.86
C ALA A 284 11.86 6.12 -16.88
N THR A 285 11.50 5.52 -15.75
CA THR A 285 10.65 6.10 -14.70
C THR A 285 11.47 6.41 -13.44
N THR A 286 11.03 7.42 -12.70
CA THR A 286 11.51 7.74 -11.35
C THR A 286 10.36 7.69 -10.35
N GLY A 287 10.54 6.96 -9.26
CA GLY A 287 9.48 6.67 -8.29
C GLY A 287 8.48 5.60 -8.75
N TYR A 288 7.60 5.21 -7.84
CA TYR A 288 6.56 4.21 -8.03
C TYR A 288 5.27 4.62 -7.31
N GLY A 289 4.19 4.78 -8.08
CA GLY A 289 2.89 5.24 -7.58
C GLY A 289 2.53 6.67 -8.00
N HIS A 290 1.35 7.12 -7.55
CA HIS A 290 0.77 8.40 -7.96
C HIS A 290 1.52 9.63 -7.39
N GLY A 291 2.27 9.48 -6.28
CA GLY A 291 3.13 10.53 -5.75
C GLY A 291 2.48 11.45 -4.71
N VAL A 292 1.18 11.34 -4.49
CA VAL A 292 0.42 12.19 -3.55
C VAL A 292 0.45 11.61 -2.14
N GLY A 293 0.54 12.47 -1.12
CA GLY A 293 0.52 12.08 0.29
C GLY A 293 1.78 11.33 0.72
N MET A 294 1.63 10.30 1.56
CA MET A 294 2.77 9.65 2.19
C MET A 294 3.54 8.72 1.25
N SER A 295 4.87 8.91 1.14
CA SER A 295 5.77 7.92 0.52
C SER A 295 6.09 6.83 1.54
N GLN A 296 5.84 5.56 1.20
CA GLN A 296 6.12 4.42 2.07
C GLN A 296 7.62 4.25 2.34
N TYR A 297 8.46 4.38 1.30
CA TYR A 297 9.92 4.37 1.48
C TYR A 297 10.43 5.61 2.19
N GLY A 298 9.76 6.76 2.00
CA GLY A 298 10.03 8.00 2.71
C GLY A 298 9.80 7.84 4.21
N ALA A 299 8.63 7.31 4.59
CA ALA A 299 8.28 6.96 5.96
C ALA A 299 9.30 6.02 6.59
N ASN A 300 9.74 4.98 5.87
CA ASN A 300 10.78 4.06 6.34
C ASN A 300 12.15 4.74 6.53
N GLY A 301 12.50 5.67 5.65
CA GLY A 301 13.71 6.47 5.76
C GLY A 301 13.70 7.36 7.01
N MET A 302 12.62 8.10 7.21
CA MET A 302 12.41 8.93 8.40
C MET A 302 12.45 8.08 9.68
N ALA A 303 11.76 6.93 9.69
CA ALA A 303 11.76 6.02 10.83
C ALA A 303 13.16 5.52 11.19
N LYS A 304 13.98 5.18 10.17
CA LYS A 304 15.39 4.80 10.36
C LYS A 304 16.28 5.93 10.89
N GLU A 305 15.85 7.18 10.74
CA GLU A 305 16.47 8.37 11.34
C GLU A 305 15.92 8.68 12.74
N GLY A 306 15.10 7.78 13.31
CA GLY A 306 14.57 7.88 14.66
C GLY A 306 13.27 8.67 14.79
N LYS A 307 12.62 9.03 13.67
CA LYS A 307 11.33 9.71 13.68
C LYS A 307 10.20 8.78 14.08
N GLY A 308 9.36 9.22 15.02
CA GLY A 308 8.16 8.49 15.39
C GLY A 308 7.05 8.59 14.33
N TYR A 309 6.09 7.68 14.36
CA TYR A 309 5.00 7.64 13.36
C TYR A 309 4.22 8.95 13.25
N LYS A 310 4.02 9.66 14.38
CA LYS A 310 3.33 10.97 14.39
C LYS A 310 4.11 12.02 13.60
N GLU A 311 5.42 12.09 13.78
CA GLU A 311 6.28 13.02 13.01
C GLU A 311 6.26 12.69 11.52
N ILE A 312 6.27 11.39 11.17
CA ILE A 312 6.17 10.92 9.79
C ILE A 312 4.85 11.37 9.15
N LEU A 313 3.72 11.11 9.83
CA LEU A 313 2.41 11.46 9.33
C LEU A 313 2.26 12.98 9.16
N LEU A 314 2.67 13.78 10.15
CA LEU A 314 2.56 15.24 10.11
C LEU A 314 3.51 15.88 9.10
N TYR A 315 4.59 15.19 8.71
CA TYR A 315 5.45 15.61 7.61
C TYR A 315 4.71 15.50 6.26
N PHE A 316 4.08 14.35 5.99
CA PHE A 316 3.40 14.08 4.72
C PHE A 316 2.00 14.69 4.62
N TYR A 317 1.29 14.84 5.73
CA TYR A 317 -0.08 15.36 5.80
C TYR A 317 -0.11 16.67 6.61
N GLN A 318 0.24 17.78 5.96
CA GLN A 318 0.50 19.04 6.65
C GLN A 318 -0.76 19.65 7.28
N GLY A 319 -0.63 20.15 8.52
CA GLY A 319 -1.74 20.80 9.23
C GLY A 319 -2.86 19.86 9.68
N THR A 320 -2.62 18.54 9.62
CA THR A 320 -3.53 17.53 10.14
C THR A 320 -3.30 17.27 11.62
N GLU A 321 -4.26 16.62 12.25
CA GLU A 321 -4.23 16.23 13.66
C GLU A 321 -4.52 14.73 13.77
N LEU A 322 -4.04 14.09 14.83
CA LEU A 322 -4.44 12.72 15.15
C LEU A 322 -5.70 12.76 16.04
N ALA A 323 -6.66 11.91 15.72
CA ALA A 323 -7.86 11.68 16.53
C ALA A 323 -8.05 10.19 16.79
N ASN A 324 -8.87 9.86 17.80
CA ASN A 324 -9.30 8.49 18.06
C ASN A 324 -10.72 8.27 17.55
N VAL A 325 -10.88 7.34 16.60
CA VAL A 325 -12.18 7.02 15.98
C VAL A 325 -13.10 6.19 16.88
N TYR A 326 -12.59 5.71 18.01
CA TYR A 326 -13.37 4.96 19.01
C TYR A 326 -13.96 5.84 20.13
N GLY A 327 -13.75 7.16 20.05
CA GLY A 327 -14.05 8.09 21.14
C GLY A 327 -12.92 8.15 22.18
N SER A 328 -12.89 9.26 22.91
CA SER A 328 -12.04 9.46 24.10
C SER A 328 -12.77 9.05 25.37
#